data_AF-A0A661NBA9-F1
#
_entry.id   AF-A0A661NBA9-F1
#
_cell.length_a   1.000
_cell.length_b   1.000
_cell.length_c   1.000
_cell.angle_alpha   90.00
_cell.angle_beta   90.00
_cell.angle_gamma   90.00
#
_symmetry.space_group_name_H-M   'P 1'
#
loop_
_entity.id
_entity.type
_entity.pdbx_description
1 polymer ?
#
loop_
_entity_poly.entity_id
_entity_poly.type
_entity_poly.pdbx_seq_one_letter_code
_entity_poly.pdbx_strand_id
1 'polypeptide(L)'
;MGSFHVPTGETLCGLLEKSKFFTLTDVTLPQGGEPLAFFALARTATVLIIPGEGAAIDPRSQGDTKRQVSCLLEHGVVMGALYLPGEVRVSDHLVGSDRFFVVGDCTVGIDTTGRPASVEATHAAIINARRVVGVAEM
;
A
#
# COMPACT_ATOMS: atom_id res chain seq x y z
N MET A 1 -7.11 13.93 -2.60
CA MET A 1 -5.95 13.88 -1.68
C MET A 1 -6.46 14.14 -0.28
N GLY A 2 -5.84 13.59 0.77
CA GLY A 2 -6.27 13.79 2.16
C GLY A 2 -5.21 13.32 3.15
N SER A 3 -5.35 13.70 4.42
CA SER A 3 -4.36 13.45 5.46
C SER A 3 -4.79 12.30 6.36
N PHE A 4 -3.89 11.33 6.56
CA PHE A 4 -4.07 10.24 7.53
C PHE A 4 -3.17 10.46 8.73
N HIS A 5 -3.77 10.57 9.92
CA HIS A 5 -3.04 10.79 11.16
C HIS A 5 -2.69 9.45 11.82
N VAL A 6 -1.41 9.22 12.05
CA VAL A 6 -0.90 8.07 12.82
C VAL A 6 -0.66 8.53 14.26
N PRO A 7 -1.30 7.93 15.28
CA PRO A 7 -1.08 8.31 16.67
C PRO A 7 0.38 8.17 17.11
N THR A 8 0.84 9.07 17.98
CA THR A 8 2.19 9.04 18.52
C THR A 8 2.48 7.72 19.25
N GLY A 9 3.56 7.03 18.87
CA GLY A 9 3.95 5.75 19.46
C GLY A 9 3.38 4.52 18.76
N GLU A 10 2.57 4.68 17.71
CA GLU A 10 2.09 3.59 16.86
C GLU A 10 2.76 3.62 15.49
N THR A 11 3.04 2.44 14.93
CA THR A 11 3.54 2.32 13.55
C THR A 11 2.37 2.31 12.57
N LEU A 12 2.57 2.83 11.35
CA LEU A 12 1.53 2.80 10.33
C LEU A 12 1.03 1.37 10.10
N CYS A 13 1.93 0.41 9.92
CA CYS A 13 1.57 -1.00 9.72
C CYS A 13 0.72 -1.56 10.88
N GLY A 14 1.09 -1.27 12.14
CA GLY A 14 0.31 -1.70 13.30
C GLY A 14 -1.10 -1.11 13.33
N LEU A 15 -1.24 0.15 12.94
CA LEU A 15 -2.54 0.82 12.84
C LEU A 15 -3.41 0.24 11.72
N LEU A 16 -2.80 -0.12 10.58
CA LEU A 16 -3.48 -0.75 9.44
C LEU A 16 -4.04 -2.14 9.77
N GLU A 17 -3.43 -2.85 10.71
CA GLU A 17 -3.91 -4.17 11.14
C GLU A 17 -5.13 -4.09 12.07
N LYS A 18 -5.17 -3.09 12.96
CA LYS A 18 -6.21 -2.98 14.01
C LYS A 18 -7.48 -2.27 13.54
N SER A 19 -7.34 -1.35 12.58
CA SER A 19 -8.41 -0.41 12.24
C SER A 19 -9.47 -1.05 11.34
N LYS A 20 -10.75 -0.84 11.63
CA LYS A 20 -11.85 -1.14 10.68
C LYS A 20 -12.03 -0.05 9.62
N PHE A 21 -11.77 1.19 10.02
CA PHE A 21 -11.82 2.38 9.18
C PHE A 21 -10.58 3.23 9.40
N PHE A 22 -10.09 3.85 8.35
CA PHE A 22 -9.05 4.88 8.38
C PHE A 22 -9.72 6.24 8.36
N THR A 23 -9.53 7.01 9.43
CA THR A 23 -10.08 8.36 9.54
C THR A 23 -9.15 9.36 8.86
N LEU A 24 -9.66 10.06 7.88
CA LEU A 24 -8.95 11.06 7.08
C LEU A 24 -9.56 12.43 7.32
N THR A 25 -8.72 13.47 7.32
CA THR A 25 -9.12 14.88 7.31
C THR A 25 -8.66 15.54 6.01
N ASP A 26 -9.22 16.71 5.73
CA ASP A 26 -8.83 17.56 4.58
C ASP A 26 -8.96 16.81 3.25
N VAL A 27 -9.98 15.95 3.14
CA VAL A 27 -10.16 15.09 1.96
C VAL A 27 -10.84 15.87 0.85
N THR A 28 -10.16 16.00 -0.29
CA THR A 28 -10.77 16.46 -1.54
C THR A 28 -11.21 15.26 -2.37
N LEU A 29 -12.52 15.17 -2.66
CA LEU A 29 -13.11 14.17 -3.54
C LEU A 29 -12.98 14.58 -5.02
N PRO A 30 -12.94 13.62 -5.98
CA PRO A 30 -12.73 13.91 -7.40
C PRO A 30 -13.77 14.83 -8.05
N GLN A 31 -14.99 14.91 -7.52
CA GLN A 31 -16.08 15.70 -8.11
C GLN A 31 -15.99 17.21 -7.81
N GLY A 32 -14.91 17.65 -7.16
CA GLY A 32 -14.74 19.03 -6.72
C GLY A 32 -15.55 19.34 -5.46
N GLY A 33 -15.13 20.36 -4.71
CA GLY A 33 -15.77 20.79 -3.47
C GLY A 33 -14.78 21.28 -2.42
N GLU A 34 -15.30 21.83 -1.32
CA GLU A 34 -14.48 22.15 -0.15
C GLU A 34 -13.93 20.86 0.48
N PRO A 35 -12.72 20.90 1.07
CA PRO A 35 -12.16 19.76 1.78
C PRO A 35 -13.09 19.25 2.88
N LEU A 36 -13.31 17.93 2.92
CA LEU A 36 -14.12 17.31 3.96
C LEU A 36 -13.36 17.36 5.29
N ALA A 37 -14.02 17.87 6.34
CA ALA A 37 -13.48 17.85 7.70
C ALA A 37 -13.29 16.42 8.24
N PHE A 38 -14.05 15.45 7.72
CA PHE A 38 -13.96 14.05 8.12
C PHE A 38 -14.34 13.12 6.97
N PHE A 39 -13.55 12.07 6.79
CA PHE A 39 -13.86 10.96 5.90
C PHE A 39 -13.35 9.65 6.49
N ALA A 40 -14.23 8.65 6.59
CA ALA A 40 -13.87 7.32 7.07
C ALA A 40 -13.73 6.34 5.90
N LEU A 41 -12.50 5.95 5.56
CA LEU A 41 -12.22 4.94 4.54
C LEU A 41 -12.28 3.55 5.15
N ALA A 42 -13.16 2.68 4.68
CA ALA A 42 -13.19 1.29 5.14
C ALA A 42 -11.87 0.58 4.79
N ARG A 43 -11.27 -0.12 5.76
CA ARG A 43 -10.03 -0.89 5.56
C ARG A 43 -10.13 -1.86 4.38
N THR A 44 -11.30 -2.47 4.21
CA THR A 44 -11.58 -3.40 3.11
C THR A 44 -11.69 -2.72 1.76
N ALA A 45 -12.00 -1.42 1.70
CA ALA A 45 -12.05 -0.64 0.47
C ALA A 45 -10.69 -0.07 0.06
N THR A 46 -9.71 -0.04 0.97
CA THR A 46 -8.35 0.40 0.68
C THR A 46 -7.64 -0.60 -0.23
N VAL A 47 -7.15 -0.14 -1.37
CA VAL A 47 -6.37 -0.95 -2.32
C VAL A 47 -4.88 -0.77 -2.09
N LEU A 48 -4.44 0.50 -2.04
CA LEU A 48 -3.04 0.89 -2.00
C LEU A 48 -2.89 2.11 -1.09
N ILE A 49 -1.81 2.15 -0.33
CA ILE A 49 -1.37 3.31 0.44
C ILE A 49 0.06 3.63 0.01
N ILE A 50 0.27 4.87 -0.44
CA ILE A 50 1.58 5.41 -0.77
C ILE A 50 1.93 6.40 0.34
N PRO A 51 2.89 6.11 1.22
CA PRO A 51 3.33 7.03 2.25
C PRO A 51 3.93 8.30 1.63
N GLY A 52 3.64 9.46 2.19
CA GLY A 52 4.25 10.73 1.79
C GLY A 52 5.70 10.85 2.25
N GLU A 53 6.38 11.89 1.76
CA GLU A 53 7.75 12.22 2.18
C GLU A 53 7.82 12.39 3.71
N GLY A 54 8.75 11.65 4.35
CA GLY A 54 8.94 11.66 5.81
C GLY A 54 8.25 10.55 6.59
N ALA A 55 7.42 9.72 5.95
CA ALA A 55 6.91 8.51 6.58
C ALA A 55 8.02 7.46 6.72
N ALA A 56 8.42 7.15 7.96
CA ALA A 56 9.44 6.14 8.24
C ALA A 56 8.87 4.73 8.07
N ILE A 57 8.89 4.21 6.83
CA ILE A 57 8.57 2.82 6.53
C ILE A 57 9.84 2.16 6.01
N ASP A 58 10.48 1.35 6.85
CA ASP A 58 11.50 0.42 6.36
C ASP A 58 10.80 -0.87 5.94
N PRO A 59 10.79 -1.21 4.63
CA PRO A 59 10.22 -2.47 4.17
C PRO A 59 11.06 -3.68 4.57
N ARG A 60 12.25 -3.50 5.16
CA ARG A 60 13.21 -4.55 5.50
C ARG A 60 13.22 -4.85 6.99
N SER A 61 13.25 -6.14 7.33
CA SER A 61 13.67 -6.64 8.64
C SER A 61 15.06 -7.27 8.56
N GLN A 62 15.74 -7.38 9.71
CA GLN A 62 17.01 -8.12 9.76
C GLN A 62 16.78 -9.60 9.39
N GLY A 63 17.54 -10.09 8.41
CA GLY A 63 17.43 -11.47 7.91
C GLY A 63 16.51 -11.66 6.71
N ASP A 64 15.85 -10.59 6.25
CA ASP A 64 15.01 -10.67 5.06
C ASP A 64 15.85 -10.74 3.78
N THR A 65 15.35 -11.53 2.83
CA THR A 65 15.86 -11.62 1.47
C THR A 65 14.96 -10.83 0.53
N LYS A 66 15.59 -10.04 -0.35
CA LYS A 66 14.91 -9.26 -1.39
C LYS A 66 14.37 -10.20 -2.49
N ARG A 67 13.08 -10.10 -2.79
CA ARG A 67 12.41 -10.77 -3.93
C ARG A 67 11.81 -9.71 -4.84
N GLN A 68 12.06 -9.78 -6.14
CA GLN A 68 11.43 -8.86 -7.09
C GLN A 68 10.03 -9.37 -7.43
N VAL A 69 9.05 -8.50 -7.30
CA VAL A 69 7.64 -8.84 -7.50
C VAL A 69 6.92 -7.82 -8.36
N SER A 70 5.93 -8.29 -9.11
CA SER A 70 4.92 -7.48 -9.78
C SER A 70 3.56 -7.84 -9.22
N CYS A 71 2.90 -6.89 -8.56
CA CYS A 71 1.57 -7.03 -7.99
C CYS A 71 0.54 -6.36 -8.90
N LEU A 72 -0.35 -7.16 -9.50
CA LEU A 72 -1.45 -6.68 -10.30
C LEU A 72 -2.64 -6.32 -9.40
N LEU A 73 -3.19 -5.12 -9.60
CA LEU A 73 -4.38 -4.60 -8.94
C LEU A 73 -5.49 -4.41 -9.99
N GLU A 74 -6.73 -4.25 -9.53
CA GLU A 74 -7.89 -4.08 -10.43
C GLU A 74 -7.75 -2.89 -11.40
N HIS A 75 -7.07 -1.82 -10.96
CA HIS A 75 -6.87 -0.59 -11.74
C HIS A 75 -5.40 -0.13 -11.75
N GLY A 76 -4.45 -1.06 -11.63
CA GLY A 76 -3.04 -0.68 -11.61
C GLY A 76 -2.07 -1.82 -11.37
N VAL A 77 -0.79 -1.46 -11.29
CA VAL A 77 0.31 -2.39 -11.00
C VAL A 77 1.29 -1.74 -10.03
N VAL A 78 1.83 -2.54 -9.12
CA VAL A 78 2.97 -2.16 -8.28
C VAL A 78 4.11 -3.12 -8.58
N MET A 79 5.26 -2.60 -9.00
CA MET A 79 6.46 -3.38 -9.27
C MET A 79 7.54 -2.99 -8.28
N GLY A 80 8.19 -3.93 -7.61
CA GLY A 80 9.24 -3.59 -6.65
C GLY A 80 9.76 -4.77 -5.86
N ALA A 81 10.20 -4.49 -4.64
CA ALA A 81 10.86 -5.44 -3.77
C ALA A 81 9.97 -5.87 -2.60
N LEU A 82 9.70 -7.17 -2.50
CA LEU A 82 9.16 -7.78 -1.30
C LEU A 82 10.33 -8.33 -0.47
N TYR A 83 10.37 -8.00 0.81
CA TYR A 83 11.37 -8.50 1.74
C TYR A 83 10.73 -9.55 2.63
N LEU A 84 11.25 -10.77 2.55
CA LEU A 84 10.72 -11.91 3.27
C LEU A 84 11.85 -12.64 4.00
N PRO A 85 11.57 -13.31 5.14
CA PRO A 85 12.54 -14.20 5.75
C PRO A 85 13.07 -15.22 4.73
N GLY A 86 14.37 -15.51 4.74
CA GLY A 86 15.05 -16.23 3.64
C GLY A 86 14.45 -17.57 3.22
N GLU A 87 13.78 -18.29 4.13
CA GLU A 87 13.14 -19.59 3.86
C GLU A 87 11.70 -19.46 3.33
N VAL A 88 11.09 -18.27 3.41
CA VAL A 88 9.70 -18.03 3.02
C VAL A 88 9.61 -17.72 1.53
N ARG A 89 8.72 -18.45 0.84
CA ARG A 89 8.39 -18.21 -0.57
C ARG A 89 7.37 -17.09 -0.70
N VAL A 90 7.39 -16.36 -1.81
CA VAL A 90 6.37 -15.34 -2.13
C VAL A 90 4.97 -15.96 -2.15
N SER A 91 4.82 -17.17 -2.70
CA SER A 91 3.54 -17.90 -2.70
C SER A 91 2.97 -18.10 -1.30
N ASP A 92 3.81 -18.56 -0.37
CA ASP A 92 3.37 -18.95 0.97
C ASP A 92 3.02 -17.72 1.79
N HIS A 93 3.80 -16.65 1.61
CA HIS A 93 3.51 -15.34 2.16
C HIS A 93 2.14 -14.84 1.70
N LEU A 94 1.83 -14.91 0.40
CA LEU A 94 0.57 -14.41 -0.15
C LEU A 94 -0.64 -15.24 0.27
N VAL A 95 -0.53 -16.58 0.27
CA VAL A 95 -1.62 -17.48 0.68
C VAL A 95 -1.97 -17.27 2.16
N GLY A 96 -0.97 -17.02 3.01
CA GLY A 96 -1.18 -16.75 4.42
C GLY A 96 -1.63 -15.33 4.74
N SER A 97 -1.58 -14.41 3.77
CA SER A 97 -1.79 -12.97 4.01
C SER A 97 -3.20 -12.54 3.67
N ASP A 98 -4.02 -12.29 4.69
CA ASP A 98 -5.30 -11.59 4.55
C ASP A 98 -5.18 -10.08 4.90
N ARG A 99 -3.93 -9.60 4.99
CA ARG A 99 -3.52 -8.30 5.55
C ARG A 99 -2.88 -7.40 4.51
N PHE A 100 -2.29 -6.30 4.98
CA PHE A 100 -1.45 -5.45 4.17
C PHE A 100 -0.01 -6.01 4.16
N PHE A 101 0.68 -5.84 3.03
CA PHE A 101 2.12 -6.08 2.92
C PHE A 101 2.81 -4.89 2.27
N VAL A 102 4.11 -4.75 2.52
CA VAL A 102 4.90 -3.61 2.04
C VAL A 102 5.77 -4.06 0.87
N VAL A 103 5.73 -3.30 -0.22
CA VAL A 103 6.67 -3.42 -1.34
C VAL A 103 7.57 -2.19 -1.29
N GLY A 104 8.88 -2.40 -1.17
CA GLY A 104 9.91 -1.36 -1.17
C GLY A 104 10.49 -1.11 -2.55
N ASP A 105 11.24 -0.01 -2.70
CA ASP A 105 11.94 0.39 -3.93
C ASP A 105 11.07 0.19 -5.18
N CYS A 106 9.85 0.74 -5.14
CA CYS A 106 8.79 0.30 -6.04
C CYS A 106 8.32 1.40 -6.98
N THR A 107 7.66 0.97 -8.04
CA THR A 107 7.03 1.82 -9.02
C THR A 107 5.55 1.49 -9.05
N VAL A 108 4.72 2.52 -8.96
CA VAL A 108 3.26 2.40 -8.98
C VAL A 108 2.73 2.96 -10.29
N GLY A 109 1.98 2.15 -11.03
CA GLY A 109 1.19 2.59 -12.17
C GLY A 109 -0.30 2.46 -11.87
N ILE A 110 -1.04 3.57 -11.82
CA ILE A 110 -2.50 3.57 -11.60
C ILE A 110 -3.21 4.08 -12.85
N ASP A 111 -4.19 3.31 -13.35
CA ASP A 111 -5.11 3.79 -14.38
C ASP A 111 -6.36 4.38 -13.70
N THR A 112 -6.37 5.70 -13.55
CA THR A 112 -7.48 6.44 -12.93
C THR A 112 -8.43 7.08 -13.95
N THR A 113 -8.10 7.10 -15.25
CA THR A 113 -8.81 7.92 -16.24
C THR A 113 -8.87 7.35 -17.67
N GLY A 114 -8.50 6.08 -17.89
CA GLY A 114 -8.43 5.51 -19.24
C GLY A 114 -7.33 6.15 -20.11
N ARG A 115 -6.36 6.80 -19.46
CA ARG A 115 -5.13 7.36 -20.04
C ARG A 115 -3.95 6.49 -19.62
N PRO A 116 -2.80 6.55 -20.31
CA PRO A 116 -1.62 5.81 -19.87
C PRO A 116 -1.37 6.05 -18.39
N ALA A 117 -1.26 4.97 -17.62
CA ALA A 117 -1.11 5.01 -16.18
C ALA A 117 0.04 5.94 -15.80
N SER A 118 -0.18 6.84 -14.83
CA SER A 118 0.92 7.62 -14.26
C SER A 118 1.82 6.66 -13.49
N VAL A 119 3.05 6.51 -13.96
CA VAL A 119 4.07 5.65 -13.36
C VAL A 119 4.92 6.52 -12.42
N GLU A 120 4.84 6.26 -11.12
CA GLU A 120 5.55 7.03 -10.10
C GLU A 120 6.45 6.10 -9.27
N ALA A 121 7.74 6.46 -9.19
CA ALA A 121 8.68 5.77 -8.32
C ALA A 121 8.46 6.22 -6.87
N THR A 122 8.30 5.26 -5.97
CA THR A 122 8.10 5.53 -4.54
C THR A 122 8.93 4.58 -3.69
N HIS A 123 9.38 5.08 -2.54
CA HIS A 123 10.22 4.31 -1.63
C HIS A 123 9.50 3.07 -1.09
N ALA A 124 8.20 3.19 -0.81
CA ALA A 124 7.39 2.09 -0.32
C ALA A 124 5.94 2.23 -0.77
N ALA A 125 5.30 1.09 -1.00
CA ALA A 125 3.88 0.96 -1.24
C ALA A 125 3.31 -0.09 -0.29
N ILE A 126 2.21 0.22 0.38
CA ILE A 126 1.50 -0.74 1.24
C ILE A 126 0.27 -1.21 0.49
N ILE A 127 0.22 -2.51 0.20
CA ILE A 127 -0.80 -3.13 -0.64
C ILE A 127 -1.73 -3.95 0.23
N ASN A 128 -3.04 -3.82 0.01
CA ASN A 128 -4.02 -4.71 0.62
C ASN A 128 -4.03 -6.05 -0.13
N ALA A 129 -3.59 -7.15 0.50
CA ALA A 129 -3.52 -8.45 -0.15
C ALA A 129 -4.87 -8.93 -0.71
N ARG A 130 -5.98 -8.56 -0.06
CA ARG A 130 -7.34 -8.91 -0.52
C ARG A 130 -7.77 -8.19 -1.80
N ARG A 131 -7.00 -7.19 -2.24
CA ARG A 131 -7.26 -6.39 -3.45
C ARG A 131 -6.26 -6.68 -4.56
N VAL A 132 -5.36 -7.63 -4.35
CA VAL A 132 -4.41 -8.08 -5.37
C VAL A 132 -5.08 -9.11 -6.27
N VAL A 133 -5.02 -8.87 -7.58
CA VAL A 133 -5.55 -9.77 -8.62
C VAL A 133 -4.55 -10.90 -8.91
N GLY A 134 -3.25 -10.59 -8.88
CA GLY A 134 -2.20 -11.57 -9.08
C GLY A 134 -0.83 -11.03 -8.68
N VAL A 135 0.11 -11.93 -8.40
CA VAL A 135 1.50 -11.60 -8.12
C VAL A 135 2.41 -12.49 -8.95
N ALA A 136 3.42 -11.89 -9.56
CA ALA A 136 4.51 -12.60 -10.22
C ALA A 136 5.83 -12.30 -9.51
N GLU A 137 6.65 -13.33 -9.29
CA GLU A 137 8.04 -13.22 -8.83
C GLU A 137 8.96 -13.23 -10.06
N MET A 138 10.00 -12.38 -10.06
CA MET A 138 10.96 -12.20 -11.16
C MET A 138 12.37 -12.61 -10.78
#